data_AF-A0A6A6ELQ2-F1
#
_entry.id   AF-A0A6A6ELQ2-F1
#
_cell.length_a   1.000
_cell.length_b   1.000
_cell.length_c   1.000
_cell.angle_alpha   90.00
_cell.angle_beta   90.00
_cell.angle_gamma   90.00
#
_symmetry.space_group_name_H-M   'P 1'
#
loop_
_entity.id
_entity.type
_entity.pdbx_description
1 polymer ?
#
loop_
_entity_poly.entity_id
_entity_poly.type
_entity_poly.pdbx_seq_one_letter_code
_entity_poly.pdbx_strand_id
1 'polypeptide(L)'
;MDTPVTLLFTPGEIIAPGTALKVRCCRPIQPQSAESVVTYQNQQRIHTAVSTEDNATVINVLAENLKPGHYKLSGIGFVLFDDQSEVRDLGNLITISRADRAHTLGVTGAGVNVAVFESGPRTMAANLPIRGRYLANPPLILNDADEHGRLVCGIISNTEPGQPHGIAPDCNLFSANSSSNDALRWAATTRENPRSIDRELPHITANGELVAAVGVALSGTSFAAPAVAGAVALIQQANSDLRKLPAACRAILLASADRNISGSTWWQDVQVPRDASDGAGALNAEAAVLVVQSRASKDGPPRKRAWDGGLWWGGNFGPNAVSSFRYRIQVPTATTTGRFTVKVAFTWDSFIPFNATGAVVPHMSFLWWNFDLLVFDDRGVQVANSSSFDNNYEIVEFTSLPNQEYAIAIRLTRDVPPAGRPMANVGIAWIVTEI
;
A
#
# COMPACT_ATOMS: atom_id res chain seq x y z
N MET A 1 -18.19 -6.29 -4.75
CA MET A 1 -19.19 -5.23 -4.99
C MET A 1 -19.99 -5.11 -3.71
N ASP A 2 -19.57 -4.19 -2.84
CA ASP A 2 -20.16 -4.02 -1.52
C ASP A 2 -21.42 -3.17 -1.66
N THR A 3 -22.59 -3.79 -1.54
CA THR A 3 -23.87 -3.07 -1.63
C THR A 3 -24.28 -2.66 -0.22
N PRO A 4 -24.33 -1.36 0.12
CA PRO A 4 -24.74 -0.93 1.46
C PRO A 4 -26.23 -1.24 1.67
N VAL A 5 -26.54 -1.93 2.78
CA VAL A 5 -27.92 -2.09 3.24
C VAL A 5 -28.28 -0.88 4.10
N THR A 6 -29.24 -0.06 3.64
CA THR A 6 -29.76 1.08 4.40
C THR A 6 -31.05 0.65 5.12
N LEU A 7 -31.08 0.73 6.44
CA LEU A 7 -32.30 0.56 7.24
C LEU A 7 -32.82 1.93 7.70
N LEU A 8 -34.11 2.19 7.46
CA LEU A 8 -34.81 3.41 7.88
C LEU A 8 -35.67 3.11 9.10
N PHE A 9 -35.50 3.89 10.16
CA PHE A 9 -36.37 3.86 11.35
C PHE A 9 -37.13 5.18 11.48
N THR A 10 -38.31 5.10 12.10
CA THR A 10 -39.13 6.29 12.34
C THR A 10 -38.62 7.01 13.60
N PRO A 11 -38.42 8.34 13.57
CA PRO A 11 -38.03 9.09 14.77
C PRO A 11 -39.05 8.88 15.90
N GLY A 12 -38.59 8.38 17.06
CA GLY A 12 -39.42 8.19 18.26
C GLY A 12 -39.66 6.74 18.68
N GLU A 13 -39.17 5.75 17.93
CA GLU A 13 -39.31 4.33 18.27
C GLU A 13 -38.42 3.95 19.48
N ILE A 14 -39.01 3.38 20.53
CA ILE A 14 -38.32 2.94 21.75
C ILE A 14 -37.85 1.50 21.56
N ILE A 15 -36.53 1.29 21.48
CA ILE A 15 -35.94 -0.06 21.48
C ILE A 15 -35.82 -0.53 22.93
N ALA A 16 -36.57 -1.57 23.31
CA ALA A 16 -36.48 -2.16 24.64
C ALA A 16 -35.15 -2.92 24.79
N PRO A 17 -34.51 -2.93 25.98
CA PRO A 17 -33.38 -3.81 26.24
C PRO A 17 -33.72 -5.26 25.88
N GLY A 18 -32.85 -5.93 25.12
CA GLY A 18 -33.10 -7.28 24.58
C GLY A 18 -33.84 -7.33 23.24
N THR A 19 -34.16 -6.19 22.62
CA THR A 19 -34.67 -6.16 21.23
C THR A 19 -33.57 -6.56 20.26
N ALA A 20 -33.80 -7.61 19.46
CA ALA A 20 -32.90 -8.00 18.38
C ALA A 20 -33.26 -7.22 17.10
N LEU A 21 -32.34 -6.42 16.59
CA LEU A 21 -32.47 -5.81 15.27
C LEU A 21 -31.97 -6.80 14.23
N LYS A 22 -32.84 -7.23 13.31
CA LYS A 22 -32.51 -8.20 12.26
C LYS A 22 -32.24 -7.50 10.93
N VAL A 23 -31.05 -7.69 10.38
CA VAL A 23 -30.69 -7.29 9.02
C VAL A 23 -30.67 -8.54 8.15
N ARG A 24 -31.50 -8.59 7.10
CA ARG A 24 -31.48 -9.68 6.11
C ARG A 24 -30.59 -9.32 4.94
N CYS A 25 -29.69 -10.22 4.59
CA CYS A 25 -28.74 -10.10 3.49
C CYS A 25 -29.03 -11.19 2.45
N CYS A 26 -28.73 -10.91 1.19
CA CYS A 26 -28.95 -11.86 0.10
C CYS A 26 -27.87 -12.96 0.00
N ARG A 27 -26.82 -12.89 0.84
CA ARG A 27 -25.71 -13.84 0.91
C ARG A 27 -25.28 -14.05 2.37
N PRO A 28 -24.75 -15.24 2.71
CA PRO A 28 -24.15 -15.51 4.01
C PRO A 28 -23.03 -14.54 4.38
N ILE A 29 -22.90 -14.20 5.66
CA ILE A 29 -21.91 -13.30 6.24
C ILE A 29 -21.12 -14.05 7.31
N GLN A 30 -19.79 -13.89 7.36
CA GLN A 30 -19.03 -14.45 8.49
C GLN A 30 -19.27 -13.63 9.76
N PRO A 31 -19.68 -14.24 10.89
CA PRO A 31 -19.99 -13.52 12.13
C PRO A 31 -18.81 -12.73 12.71
N GLN A 32 -17.57 -13.15 12.40
CA GLN A 32 -16.35 -12.52 12.90
C GLN A 32 -15.99 -11.23 12.13
N SER A 33 -16.56 -11.03 10.95
CA SER A 33 -16.29 -9.89 10.06
C SER A 33 -17.36 -8.81 10.15
N ALA A 34 -18.35 -8.98 11.04
CA ALA A 34 -19.46 -8.06 11.23
C ALA A 34 -19.28 -7.28 12.54
N GLU A 35 -18.93 -5.99 12.44
CA GLU A 35 -18.92 -5.07 13.57
C GLU A 35 -20.20 -4.21 13.61
N SER A 36 -20.80 -4.07 14.79
CA SER A 36 -21.94 -3.17 14.98
C SER A 36 -21.64 -2.12 16.05
N VAL A 37 -22.01 -0.87 15.76
CA VAL A 37 -21.83 0.27 16.65
C VAL A 37 -23.16 0.98 16.81
N VAL A 38 -23.66 1.07 18.04
CA VAL A 38 -24.81 1.90 18.41
C VAL A 38 -24.28 3.20 19.02
N THR A 39 -24.74 4.35 18.55
CA THR A 39 -24.29 5.66 19.06
C THR A 39 -25.32 6.23 20.04
N TYR A 40 -24.87 6.60 21.25
CA TYR A 40 -25.69 7.22 22.29
C TYR A 40 -25.75 8.76 22.13
N GLN A 41 -26.74 9.43 22.74
CA GLN A 41 -27.01 10.87 22.59
C GLN A 41 -25.81 11.81 22.85
N ASN A 42 -24.79 11.34 23.57
CA ASN A 42 -23.54 12.08 23.82
C ASN A 42 -22.39 11.69 22.87
N GLN A 43 -22.68 11.15 21.68
CA GLN A 43 -21.70 10.62 20.72
C GLN A 43 -20.87 9.43 21.22
N GLN A 44 -21.25 8.83 22.35
CA GLN A 44 -20.58 7.66 22.88
C GLN A 44 -20.93 6.44 22.02
N ARG A 45 -19.91 5.78 21.47
CA ARG A 45 -20.02 4.56 20.67
C ARG A 45 -20.09 3.35 21.58
N ILE A 46 -21.14 2.55 21.43
CA ILE A 46 -21.34 1.29 22.15
C ILE A 46 -21.23 0.15 21.14
N HIS A 47 -20.21 -0.69 21.29
CA HIS A 47 -20.10 -1.91 20.53
C HIS A 47 -21.15 -2.90 21.03
N THR A 48 -21.98 -3.40 20.12
CA THR A 48 -23.00 -4.41 20.42
C THR A 48 -22.60 -5.74 19.81
N ALA A 49 -22.89 -6.83 20.51
CA ALA A 49 -22.61 -8.16 20.01
C ALA A 49 -23.43 -8.42 18.74
N VAL A 50 -22.77 -9.03 17.77
CA VAL A 50 -23.37 -9.45 16.51
C VAL A 50 -23.48 -10.97 16.52
N SER A 51 -24.67 -11.49 16.27
CA SER A 51 -24.87 -12.92 16.00
C SER A 51 -25.53 -13.11 14.64
N THR A 52 -25.45 -14.32 14.09
CA THR A 52 -26.04 -14.61 12.78
C THR A 52 -27.01 -15.79 12.82
N GLU A 53 -28.07 -15.72 12.02
CA GLU A 53 -29.07 -16.78 11.82
C GLU A 53 -29.19 -17.14 10.32
N ASP A 54 -29.94 -18.19 10.00
CA ASP A 54 -30.30 -18.60 8.63
C ASP A 54 -29.08 -18.74 7.68
N ASN A 55 -28.17 -19.67 7.98
CA ASN A 55 -26.91 -19.85 7.24
C ASN A 55 -26.13 -18.54 7.10
N ALA A 56 -26.16 -17.73 8.15
CA ALA A 56 -25.52 -16.44 8.26
C ALA A 56 -26.00 -15.35 7.30
N THR A 57 -27.22 -15.50 6.75
CA THR A 57 -27.86 -14.47 5.91
C THR A 57 -28.64 -13.44 6.73
N VAL A 58 -28.80 -13.66 8.03
CA VAL A 58 -29.44 -12.73 8.97
C VAL A 58 -28.42 -12.29 10.00
N ILE A 59 -28.25 -10.98 10.17
CA ILE A 59 -27.46 -10.39 11.25
C ILE A 59 -28.39 -9.92 12.36
N ASN A 60 -28.13 -10.36 13.59
CA ASN A 60 -28.76 -9.85 14.80
C ASN A 60 -27.83 -8.87 15.50
N VAL A 61 -28.27 -7.63 15.67
CA VAL A 61 -27.63 -6.67 16.58
C VAL A 61 -28.36 -6.76 17.92
N LEU A 62 -27.66 -7.24 18.95
CA LEU A 62 -28.24 -7.51 20.26
C LEU A 62 -28.09 -6.28 21.17
N ALA A 63 -29.23 -5.66 21.50
CA ALA A 63 -29.32 -4.49 22.39
C ALA A 63 -29.22 -4.85 23.89
N GLU A 64 -28.65 -6.00 24.24
CA GLU A 64 -28.64 -6.56 25.61
C GLU A 64 -27.86 -5.70 26.60
N ASN A 65 -26.85 -4.97 26.11
CA ASN A 65 -26.01 -4.08 26.92
C ASN A 65 -26.52 -2.63 27.01
N LEU A 66 -27.69 -2.32 26.43
CA LEU A 66 -28.25 -0.97 26.46
C LEU A 66 -29.02 -0.75 27.77
N LYS A 67 -28.74 0.37 28.45
CA LYS A 67 -29.55 0.83 29.61
C LYS A 67 -30.96 1.25 29.13
N PRO A 68 -31.96 1.43 30.01
CA PRO A 68 -33.19 2.10 29.58
C PRO A 68 -32.92 3.54 29.11
N GLY A 69 -33.39 3.95 27.92
CA GLY A 69 -33.13 5.30 27.38
C GLY A 69 -33.63 5.55 25.95
N HIS A 70 -33.50 6.79 25.46
CA HIS A 70 -33.83 7.17 24.08
C HIS A 70 -32.60 7.04 23.18
N TYR A 71 -32.69 6.23 22.12
CA TYR A 71 -31.58 5.91 21.22
C TYR A 71 -31.75 6.54 19.85
N LYS A 72 -30.66 7.02 19.25
CA LYS A 72 -30.62 7.46 17.85
C LYS A 72 -29.59 6.63 17.11
N LEU A 73 -30.06 5.72 16.25
CA LEU A 73 -29.18 4.99 15.34
C LEU A 73 -28.69 5.97 14.26
N SER A 74 -27.44 6.43 14.35
CA SER A 74 -26.84 7.35 13.35
C SER A 74 -26.22 6.64 12.15
N GLY A 75 -26.22 5.31 12.14
CA GLY A 75 -25.75 4.44 11.07
C GLY A 75 -25.47 3.03 11.61
N ILE A 76 -25.62 2.01 10.77
CA ILE A 76 -25.03 0.68 11.02
C ILE A 76 -23.61 0.73 10.42
N GLY A 77 -22.62 0.18 11.15
CA GLY A 77 -21.28 -0.04 10.63
C GLY A 77 -21.32 -0.84 9.32
N PHE A 78 -20.32 -0.65 8.47
CA PHE A 78 -20.19 -1.37 7.21
C PHE A 78 -20.26 -2.89 7.44
N VAL A 79 -21.00 -3.59 6.58
CA VAL A 79 -20.91 -5.05 6.47
C VAL A 79 -19.91 -5.33 5.37
N LEU A 80 -18.70 -5.76 5.74
CA LEU A 80 -17.69 -6.22 4.79
C LEU A 80 -18.05 -7.66 4.40
N PHE A 81 -18.28 -7.89 3.11
CA PHE A 81 -18.36 -9.25 2.60
C PHE A 81 -16.94 -9.82 2.56
N ASP A 82 -16.64 -10.77 3.45
CA ASP A 82 -15.47 -11.63 3.31
C ASP A 82 -15.70 -12.58 2.12
N ASP A 83 -15.40 -12.10 0.92
CA ASP A 83 -15.44 -12.89 -0.30
C ASP A 83 -14.23 -13.82 -0.35
N GLN A 84 -14.36 -14.98 0.28
CA GLN A 84 -13.39 -16.07 0.18
C GLN A 84 -13.54 -16.90 -1.11
N SER A 85 -14.10 -16.35 -2.19
CA SER A 85 -14.00 -17.00 -3.52
C SER A 85 -12.58 -16.91 -4.11
N GLU A 86 -11.56 -17.13 -3.28
CA GLU A 86 -10.17 -17.17 -3.69
C GLU A 86 -9.91 -18.34 -4.63
N VAL A 87 -9.47 -18.00 -5.83
CA VAL A 87 -8.83 -18.93 -6.75
C VAL A 87 -7.36 -19.05 -6.35
N ARG A 88 -6.83 -20.28 -6.26
CA ARG A 88 -5.54 -20.61 -5.61
C ARG A 88 -4.36 -20.59 -6.58
N ASP A 89 -4.26 -19.55 -7.39
CA ASP A 89 -3.25 -19.49 -8.45
C ASP A 89 -2.76 -18.07 -8.73
N LEU A 90 -1.68 -17.97 -9.52
CA LEU A 90 -1.14 -16.69 -9.99
C LEU A 90 -2.20 -15.82 -10.69
N GLY A 91 -3.27 -16.39 -11.24
CA GLY A 91 -4.40 -15.63 -11.81
C GLY A 91 -5.11 -14.79 -10.77
N ASN A 92 -5.28 -15.30 -9.57
CA ASN A 92 -5.84 -14.52 -8.47
C ASN A 92 -4.87 -13.44 -8.00
N LEU A 93 -3.57 -13.72 -7.86
CA LEU A 93 -2.59 -12.69 -7.51
C LEU A 93 -2.59 -11.52 -8.52
N ILE A 94 -2.61 -11.85 -9.82
CA ILE A 94 -2.69 -10.87 -10.91
C ILE A 94 -3.98 -10.06 -10.84
N THR A 95 -5.11 -10.70 -10.56
CA THR A 95 -6.43 -10.05 -10.45
C THR A 95 -6.53 -9.17 -9.19
N ILE A 96 -6.11 -9.66 -8.04
CA ILE A 96 -6.14 -8.95 -6.75
C ILE A 96 -5.26 -7.71 -6.81
N SER A 97 -4.03 -7.85 -7.33
CA SER A 97 -3.09 -6.75 -7.52
C SER A 97 -3.42 -5.86 -8.72
N ARG A 98 -4.39 -6.26 -9.55
CA ARG A 98 -4.80 -5.57 -10.79
C ARG A 98 -3.67 -5.40 -11.81
N ALA A 99 -2.73 -6.34 -11.84
CA ALA A 99 -1.62 -6.33 -12.79
C ALA A 99 -2.10 -6.63 -14.22
N ASP A 100 -3.15 -7.44 -14.40
CA ASP A 100 -3.85 -7.66 -15.67
C ASP A 100 -4.33 -6.35 -16.32
N ARG A 101 -4.83 -5.43 -15.50
CA ARG A 101 -5.26 -4.11 -15.96
C ARG A 101 -4.08 -3.22 -16.31
N ALA A 102 -2.99 -3.28 -15.57
CA ALA A 102 -1.74 -2.62 -15.95
C ALA A 102 -1.20 -3.15 -17.29
N HIS A 103 -1.28 -4.47 -17.54
CA HIS A 103 -0.94 -5.07 -18.83
C HIS A 103 -1.85 -4.57 -19.95
N THR A 104 -3.15 -4.42 -19.67
CA THR A 104 -4.12 -3.83 -20.62
C THR A 104 -3.79 -2.39 -20.98
N LEU A 105 -3.10 -1.64 -20.09
CA LEU A 105 -2.56 -0.31 -20.37
C LEU A 105 -1.25 -0.34 -21.19
N GLY A 106 -0.79 -1.52 -21.63
CA GLY A 106 0.46 -1.70 -22.39
C GLY A 106 1.73 -1.70 -21.54
N VAL A 107 1.59 -1.86 -20.22
CA VAL A 107 2.72 -1.86 -19.27
C VAL A 107 2.90 -3.27 -18.73
N THR A 108 4.02 -3.90 -19.06
CA THR A 108 4.33 -5.33 -18.81
C THR A 108 5.72 -5.55 -18.19
N GLY A 109 6.43 -4.48 -17.81
CA GLY A 109 7.80 -4.50 -17.31
C GLY A 109 8.88 -4.42 -18.40
N ALA A 110 8.48 -4.28 -19.67
CA ALA A 110 9.39 -4.29 -20.81
C ALA A 110 10.55 -3.29 -20.65
N GLY A 111 11.79 -3.78 -20.84
CA GLY A 111 12.99 -2.96 -20.77
C GLY A 111 13.41 -2.51 -19.36
N VAL A 112 12.81 -3.07 -18.31
CA VAL A 112 13.25 -2.91 -16.91
C VAL A 112 14.02 -4.14 -16.46
N ASN A 113 15.14 -3.93 -15.77
CA ASN A 113 15.93 -5.02 -15.21
C ASN A 113 15.47 -5.29 -13.78
N VAL A 114 15.17 -6.55 -13.48
CA VAL A 114 14.80 -7.00 -12.14
C VAL A 114 15.79 -8.09 -11.72
N ALA A 115 16.43 -7.93 -10.57
CA ALA A 115 17.35 -8.92 -10.04
C ALA A 115 16.75 -9.58 -8.79
N VAL A 116 16.76 -10.92 -8.76
CA VAL A 116 16.31 -11.73 -7.62
C VAL A 116 17.55 -12.31 -6.93
N PHE A 117 17.77 -11.89 -5.69
CA PHE A 117 18.80 -12.47 -4.82
C PHE A 117 18.20 -13.61 -4.01
N GLU A 118 18.23 -14.80 -4.59
CA GLU A 118 17.80 -16.05 -3.98
C GLU A 118 18.80 -17.16 -4.28
N SER A 119 18.71 -18.25 -3.53
CA SER A 119 19.56 -19.43 -3.75
C SER A 119 19.20 -20.21 -5.02
N GLY A 120 17.95 -20.11 -5.48
CA GLY A 120 17.44 -20.66 -6.75
C GLY A 120 16.92 -19.59 -7.72
N PRO A 121 16.37 -19.98 -8.89
CA PRO A 121 16.29 -21.36 -9.38
C PRO A 121 17.58 -21.81 -10.09
N ARG A 122 17.87 -23.11 -10.00
CA ARG A 122 18.92 -23.83 -10.76
C ARG A 122 18.44 -24.24 -12.13
N THR A 123 17.21 -24.73 -12.22
CA THR A 123 16.65 -25.19 -13.50
C THR A 123 16.08 -24.02 -14.30
N MET A 124 16.18 -24.10 -15.62
CA MET A 124 15.49 -23.17 -16.51
C MET A 124 14.16 -23.81 -16.88
N ALA A 125 13.07 -23.08 -16.66
CA ALA A 125 11.79 -23.39 -17.28
C ALA A 125 11.65 -22.55 -18.54
N ALA A 126 11.20 -23.12 -19.65
CA ALA A 126 11.00 -22.38 -20.90
C ALA A 126 10.05 -21.19 -20.73
N ASN A 127 9.13 -21.29 -19.77
CA ASN A 127 8.13 -20.29 -19.43
C ASN A 127 8.60 -19.26 -18.38
N LEU A 128 9.88 -19.35 -17.95
CA LEU A 128 10.52 -18.43 -17.01
C LEU A 128 11.82 -17.88 -17.61
N PRO A 129 11.74 -16.85 -18.46
CA PRO A 129 12.90 -16.32 -19.19
C PRO A 129 13.85 -15.55 -18.27
N ILE A 130 14.86 -16.24 -17.72
CA ILE A 130 15.95 -15.61 -16.96
C ILE A 130 17.04 -15.16 -17.93
N ARG A 131 17.19 -13.84 -18.07
CA ARG A 131 18.13 -13.19 -18.99
C ARG A 131 19.60 -13.31 -18.56
N GLY A 132 19.86 -13.41 -17.26
CA GLY A 132 21.21 -13.55 -16.75
C GLY A 132 21.27 -14.19 -15.37
N ARG A 133 22.38 -14.87 -15.09
CA ARG A 133 22.63 -15.54 -13.81
C ARG A 133 24.03 -15.23 -13.28
N TYR A 134 24.17 -15.21 -11.96
CA TYR A 134 25.48 -15.08 -11.32
C TYR A 134 26.32 -16.34 -11.54
N LEU A 135 25.79 -17.51 -11.19
CA LEU A 135 26.43 -18.79 -11.46
C LEU A 135 25.88 -19.41 -12.74
N ALA A 136 26.77 -19.68 -13.69
CA ALA A 136 26.42 -20.49 -14.87
C ALA A 136 26.03 -21.93 -14.49
N ASN A 137 26.69 -22.48 -13.46
CA ASN A 137 26.45 -23.82 -12.92
C ASN A 137 26.25 -23.76 -11.39
N PRO A 138 25.04 -23.43 -10.91
CA PRO A 138 24.78 -23.35 -9.48
C PRO A 138 24.86 -24.73 -8.81
N PRO A 139 25.44 -24.83 -7.60
CA PRO A 139 25.58 -26.10 -6.87
C PRO A 139 24.23 -26.73 -6.58
N LEU A 140 24.19 -28.03 -6.31
CA LEU A 140 22.98 -28.70 -5.82
C LEU A 140 22.49 -28.01 -4.54
N ILE A 141 21.22 -27.65 -4.51
CA ILE A 141 20.52 -27.11 -3.33
C ILE A 141 19.33 -28.02 -3.02
N LEU A 142 18.77 -27.88 -1.82
CA LEU A 142 17.54 -28.57 -1.44
C LEU A 142 16.42 -28.21 -2.43
N ASN A 143 15.60 -29.19 -2.81
CA ASN A 143 14.52 -28.99 -3.79
C ASN A 143 13.59 -27.84 -3.38
N ASP A 144 13.24 -27.75 -2.10
CA ASP A 144 12.38 -26.67 -1.59
C ASP A 144 12.96 -25.27 -1.82
N ALA A 145 14.29 -25.13 -1.74
CA ALA A 145 14.97 -23.85 -2.00
C ALA A 145 15.04 -23.53 -3.51
N ASP A 146 15.14 -24.55 -4.37
CA ASP A 146 15.06 -24.42 -5.82
C ASP A 146 13.66 -24.00 -6.27
N GLU A 147 12.64 -24.65 -5.71
CA GLU A 147 11.23 -24.37 -5.95
C GLU A 147 10.82 -22.99 -5.45
N HIS A 148 11.29 -22.61 -4.25
CA HIS A 148 11.08 -21.28 -3.70
C HIS A 148 11.63 -20.18 -4.63
N GLY A 149 12.92 -20.28 -5.02
CA GLY A 149 13.52 -19.30 -5.93
C GLY A 149 12.85 -19.29 -7.32
N ARG A 150 12.40 -20.46 -7.80
CA ARG A 150 11.65 -20.60 -9.05
C ARG A 150 10.30 -19.86 -8.98
N LEU A 151 9.55 -20.04 -7.89
CA LEU A 151 8.28 -19.37 -7.68
C LEU A 151 8.44 -17.85 -7.51
N VAL A 152 9.44 -17.39 -6.74
CA VAL A 152 9.77 -15.95 -6.60
C VAL A 152 10.01 -15.31 -7.97
N CYS A 153 10.80 -15.96 -8.83
CA CYS A 153 11.04 -15.51 -10.19
C CYS A 153 9.77 -15.56 -11.07
N GLY A 154 8.96 -16.62 -10.91
CA GLY A 154 7.71 -16.84 -11.64
C GLY A 154 6.67 -15.76 -11.34
N ILE A 155 6.52 -15.34 -10.09
CA ILE A 155 5.62 -14.25 -9.70
C ILE A 155 5.95 -12.96 -10.44
N ILE A 156 7.24 -12.69 -10.65
CA ILE A 156 7.68 -11.50 -11.37
C ILE A 156 7.45 -11.66 -12.87
N SER A 157 7.89 -12.76 -13.48
CA SER A 157 8.13 -12.82 -14.93
C SER A 157 7.63 -14.09 -15.63
N ASN A 158 6.68 -14.82 -15.06
CA ASN A 158 6.08 -15.98 -15.72
C ASN A 158 5.46 -15.59 -17.09
N THR A 159 5.71 -16.41 -18.11
CA THR A 159 5.21 -16.24 -19.49
C THR A 159 4.50 -17.48 -20.03
N GLU A 160 4.08 -18.38 -19.13
CA GLU A 160 3.46 -19.65 -19.51
C GLU A 160 2.22 -19.46 -20.40
N PRO A 161 2.21 -20.03 -21.62
CA PRO A 161 1.10 -19.88 -22.54
C PRO A 161 -0.22 -20.42 -21.99
N GLY A 162 -1.28 -19.62 -22.09
CA GLY A 162 -2.61 -20.01 -21.63
C GLY A 162 -2.76 -20.04 -20.10
N GLN A 163 -1.76 -19.56 -19.36
CA GLN A 163 -1.80 -19.36 -17.92
C GLN A 163 -1.68 -17.87 -17.58
N PRO A 164 -2.08 -17.46 -16.36
CA PRO A 164 -1.78 -16.13 -15.86
C PRO A 164 -0.27 -15.85 -15.89
N HIS A 165 0.11 -14.74 -16.52
CA HIS A 165 1.49 -14.28 -16.57
C HIS A 165 1.94 -13.70 -15.22
N GLY A 166 3.25 -13.46 -15.05
CA GLY A 166 3.79 -12.76 -13.88
C GLY A 166 3.33 -11.30 -13.84
N ILE A 167 3.62 -10.58 -12.74
CA ILE A 167 3.24 -9.17 -12.59
C ILE A 167 3.93 -8.30 -13.67
N ALA A 168 5.17 -8.61 -14.04
CA ALA A 168 5.98 -7.91 -15.02
C ALA A 168 6.60 -8.92 -16.02
N PRO A 169 5.79 -9.54 -16.89
CA PRO A 169 6.21 -10.69 -17.70
C PRO A 169 7.31 -10.36 -18.71
N ASP A 170 7.42 -9.12 -19.17
CA ASP A 170 8.40 -8.71 -20.18
C ASP A 170 9.65 -8.05 -19.58
N CYS A 171 9.81 -8.08 -18.25
CA CYS A 171 11.02 -7.55 -17.63
C CYS A 171 12.24 -8.42 -17.94
N ASN A 172 13.42 -7.80 -17.86
CA ASN A 172 14.70 -8.50 -17.95
C ASN A 172 15.03 -9.10 -16.58
N LEU A 173 14.61 -10.34 -16.34
CA LEU A 173 14.87 -11.01 -15.07
C LEU A 173 16.32 -11.53 -14.97
N PHE A 174 16.98 -11.21 -13.86
CA PHE A 174 18.30 -11.72 -13.48
C PHE A 174 18.17 -12.51 -12.17
N SER A 175 18.79 -13.69 -12.08
CA SER A 175 18.79 -14.50 -10.87
C SER A 175 20.21 -14.63 -10.31
N ALA A 176 20.39 -14.22 -9.06
CA ALA A 176 21.68 -14.35 -8.38
C ALA A 176 22.01 -15.81 -8.01
N ASN A 177 20.99 -16.69 -8.01
CA ASN A 177 21.08 -18.15 -7.81
C ASN A 177 22.14 -18.62 -6.80
N SER A 178 22.28 -17.87 -5.72
CA SER A 178 23.28 -17.98 -4.67
C SER A 178 22.92 -17.00 -3.57
N SER A 179 23.12 -17.41 -2.31
CA SER A 179 22.97 -16.55 -1.12
C SER A 179 24.28 -15.86 -0.70
N SER A 180 25.32 -15.91 -1.53
CA SER A 180 26.61 -15.31 -1.20
C SER A 180 26.58 -13.78 -1.28
N ASN A 181 27.39 -13.10 -0.47
CA ASN A 181 27.52 -11.64 -0.52
C ASN A 181 28.04 -11.14 -1.88
N ASP A 182 28.80 -11.95 -2.61
CA ASP A 182 29.25 -11.60 -3.96
C ASP A 182 28.13 -11.70 -4.99
N ALA A 183 27.23 -12.68 -4.86
CA ALA A 183 26.01 -12.75 -5.63
C ALA A 183 25.05 -11.60 -5.31
N LEU A 184 24.97 -11.19 -4.03
CA LEU A 184 24.26 -9.99 -3.62
C LEU A 184 24.86 -8.74 -4.27
N ARG A 185 26.19 -8.56 -4.23
CA ARG A 185 26.86 -7.42 -4.89
C ARG A 185 26.66 -7.41 -6.39
N TRP A 186 26.66 -8.59 -7.03
CA TRP A 186 26.35 -8.75 -8.44
C TRP A 186 24.91 -8.36 -8.78
N ALA A 187 23.94 -8.76 -7.94
CA ALA A 187 22.54 -8.37 -8.10
C ALA A 187 22.29 -6.89 -7.74
N ALA A 188 23.03 -6.37 -6.76
CA ALA A 188 22.84 -5.07 -6.14
C ALA A 188 23.81 -4.01 -6.67
N THR A 189 24.24 -4.09 -7.93
CA THR A 189 24.95 -2.97 -8.59
C THR A 189 24.07 -1.73 -8.80
N THR A 190 23.19 -1.38 -7.84
CA THR A 190 23.34 -0.23 -6.92
C THR A 190 22.43 -0.36 -5.67
N ARG A 191 23.04 -0.32 -4.47
CA ARG A 191 22.51 -0.03 -3.10
C ARG A 191 22.02 -1.22 -2.24
N GLU A 192 22.51 -1.25 -1.00
CA GLU A 192 22.25 -2.23 0.07
C GLU A 192 21.07 -1.80 0.99
N ASN A 193 20.35 -2.78 1.55
CA ASN A 193 19.21 -2.57 2.47
C ASN A 193 19.66 -2.32 3.93
N PRO A 194 19.11 -1.32 4.64
CA PRO A 194 19.25 -1.21 6.09
C PRO A 194 18.24 -2.11 6.85
N ARG A 195 18.65 -2.63 8.01
CA ARG A 195 17.75 -3.17 9.05
C ARG A 195 17.48 -2.10 10.12
N SER A 196 16.26 -2.03 10.67
CA SER A 196 15.89 -1.12 11.77
C SER A 196 15.11 -1.87 12.87
N ILE A 197 15.15 -1.34 14.09
CA ILE A 197 14.55 -1.91 15.31
C ILE A 197 13.38 -1.08 15.88
N ASP A 198 12.90 -0.06 15.15
CA ASP A 198 11.86 0.88 15.61
C ASP A 198 10.88 1.38 14.51
N ARG A 199 10.95 0.85 13.28
CA ARG A 199 10.15 1.35 12.13
C ARG A 199 8.96 0.45 11.86
N GLU A 200 7.85 1.05 11.43
CA GLU A 200 6.70 0.29 10.96
C GLU A 200 7.00 -0.43 9.63
N LEU A 201 6.88 -1.75 9.68
CA LEU A 201 7.03 -2.68 8.56
C LEU A 201 5.86 -3.69 8.65
N PRO A 202 5.36 -4.21 7.50
CA PRO A 202 5.75 -3.92 6.14
C PRO A 202 5.20 -2.57 5.64
N HIS A 203 5.86 -1.97 4.66
CA HIS A 203 5.37 -0.71 4.08
C HIS A 203 4.13 -0.91 3.18
N ILE A 204 4.03 -2.05 2.50
CA ILE A 204 2.92 -2.42 1.60
C ILE A 204 2.76 -3.94 1.62
N THR A 205 1.53 -4.42 1.51
CA THR A 205 1.21 -5.86 1.46
C THR A 205 0.81 -6.28 0.05
N ALA A 206 1.06 -7.55 -0.29
CA ALA A 206 0.56 -8.20 -1.50
C ALA A 206 0.17 -9.64 -1.13
N ASN A 207 -0.62 -10.30 -1.97
CA ASN A 207 -1.00 -11.69 -1.68
C ASN A 207 0.26 -12.58 -1.65
N GLY A 208 0.45 -13.29 -0.55
CA GLY A 208 1.51 -14.26 -0.35
C GLY A 208 1.00 -15.64 0.03
N GLU A 209 -0.31 -15.88 0.03
CA GLU A 209 -0.95 -17.13 0.40
C GLU A 209 -1.21 -17.97 -0.87
N LEU A 210 -0.68 -19.20 -0.93
CA LEU A 210 -0.93 -20.20 -1.98
C LEU A 210 -0.69 -19.69 -3.40
N VAL A 211 0.39 -18.93 -3.59
CA VAL A 211 0.76 -18.40 -4.91
C VAL A 211 1.34 -19.53 -5.76
N ALA A 212 0.75 -19.77 -6.93
CA ALA A 212 1.15 -20.85 -7.83
C ALA A 212 1.62 -20.34 -9.20
N ALA A 213 2.87 -20.56 -9.55
CA ALA A 213 3.45 -20.23 -10.85
C ALA A 213 4.50 -21.27 -11.25
N VAL A 214 4.73 -21.45 -12.56
CA VAL A 214 5.83 -22.27 -13.11
C VAL A 214 5.93 -23.69 -12.51
N GLY A 215 4.77 -24.28 -12.23
CA GLY A 215 4.63 -25.62 -11.65
C GLY A 215 4.93 -25.73 -10.15
N VAL A 216 5.00 -24.63 -9.41
CA VAL A 216 5.23 -24.56 -7.96
C VAL A 216 4.09 -23.79 -7.29
N ALA A 217 3.64 -24.21 -6.10
CA ALA A 217 2.65 -23.50 -5.29
C ALA A 217 3.08 -23.46 -3.81
N LEU A 218 3.21 -22.28 -3.22
CA LEU A 218 3.67 -22.08 -1.82
C LEU A 218 3.00 -20.86 -1.16
N SER A 219 3.03 -20.76 0.19
CA SER A 219 2.56 -19.61 0.99
C SER A 219 3.71 -18.96 1.79
N GLY A 220 3.66 -17.64 1.98
CA GLY A 220 4.61 -16.84 2.76
C GLY A 220 4.81 -15.41 2.22
N THR A 221 5.34 -14.51 3.06
CA THR A 221 5.72 -13.14 2.65
C THR A 221 6.77 -13.12 1.54
N SER A 222 7.54 -14.20 1.37
CA SER A 222 8.42 -14.45 0.24
C SER A 222 7.75 -14.36 -1.13
N PHE A 223 6.42 -14.44 -1.21
CA PHE A 223 5.65 -14.37 -2.46
C PHE A 223 4.93 -13.02 -2.63
N ALA A 224 4.70 -12.29 -1.53
CA ALA A 224 4.24 -10.90 -1.58
C ALA A 224 5.35 -9.94 -2.05
N ALA A 225 6.58 -10.13 -1.58
CA ALA A 225 7.73 -9.30 -1.97
C ALA A 225 8.02 -9.28 -3.49
N PRO A 226 8.07 -10.41 -4.21
CA PRO A 226 8.25 -10.42 -5.66
C PRO A 226 7.06 -9.81 -6.42
N ALA A 227 5.84 -9.88 -5.88
CA ALA A 227 4.69 -9.20 -6.49
C ALA A 227 4.88 -7.67 -6.49
N VAL A 228 5.32 -7.11 -5.36
CA VAL A 228 5.66 -5.69 -5.25
C VAL A 228 6.84 -5.33 -6.15
N ALA A 229 7.88 -6.18 -6.23
CA ALA A 229 9.01 -5.96 -7.13
C ALA A 229 8.58 -5.92 -8.62
N GLY A 230 7.66 -6.81 -9.02
CA GLY A 230 7.05 -6.77 -10.34
C GLY A 230 6.29 -5.46 -10.59
N ALA A 231 5.49 -4.98 -9.62
CA ALA A 231 4.79 -3.70 -9.76
C ALA A 231 5.75 -2.50 -9.88
N VAL A 232 6.91 -2.53 -9.18
CA VAL A 232 7.97 -1.53 -9.38
C VAL A 232 8.48 -1.55 -10.82
N ALA A 233 8.65 -2.74 -11.41
CA ALA A 233 9.06 -2.86 -12.81
C ALA A 233 8.02 -2.27 -13.78
N LEU A 234 6.72 -2.46 -13.50
CA LEU A 234 5.65 -1.83 -14.28
C LEU A 234 5.76 -0.29 -14.24
N ILE A 235 5.87 0.31 -13.05
CA ILE A 235 5.95 1.77 -12.95
C ILE A 235 7.25 2.34 -13.54
N GLN A 236 8.37 1.59 -13.48
CA GLN A 236 9.65 1.99 -14.11
C GLN A 236 9.67 1.82 -15.64
N GLN A 237 8.79 1.00 -16.21
CA GLN A 237 8.52 1.03 -17.65
C GLN A 237 7.65 2.24 -17.99
N ALA A 238 6.57 2.46 -17.24
CA ALA A 238 5.64 3.56 -17.48
C ALA A 238 6.32 4.93 -17.39
N ASN A 239 7.33 5.08 -16.53
CA ASN A 239 8.22 6.24 -16.52
C ASN A 239 9.66 5.87 -16.12
N SER A 240 10.60 6.04 -17.04
CA SER A 240 12.00 5.65 -16.85
C SER A 240 12.75 6.49 -15.81
N ASP A 241 12.27 7.69 -15.45
CA ASP A 241 12.88 8.51 -14.39
C ASP A 241 12.86 7.80 -13.04
N LEU A 242 11.81 6.99 -12.81
CA LEU A 242 11.59 6.25 -11.57
C LEU A 242 12.69 5.21 -11.28
N ARG A 243 13.46 4.81 -12.30
CA ARG A 243 14.65 3.94 -12.12
C ARG A 243 15.72 4.58 -11.23
N LYS A 244 15.72 5.91 -11.11
CA LYS A 244 16.67 6.68 -10.29
C LYS A 244 16.02 7.28 -9.04
N LEU A 245 14.71 7.08 -8.85
CA LEU A 245 13.92 7.75 -7.80
C LEU A 245 13.20 6.72 -6.91
N PRO A 246 13.94 5.94 -6.08
CA PRO A 246 13.34 4.90 -5.25
C PRO A 246 12.31 5.45 -4.25
N ALA A 247 12.54 6.64 -3.69
CA ALA A 247 11.55 7.31 -2.84
C ALA A 247 10.25 7.63 -3.61
N ALA A 248 10.33 8.04 -4.88
CA ALA A 248 9.14 8.26 -5.71
C ALA A 248 8.40 6.94 -6.00
N CYS A 249 9.12 5.86 -6.34
CA CYS A 249 8.51 4.54 -6.49
C CYS A 249 7.75 4.12 -5.23
N ARG A 250 8.35 4.32 -4.06
CA ARG A 250 7.74 4.00 -2.77
C ARG A 250 6.49 4.85 -2.52
N ALA A 251 6.55 6.17 -2.72
CA ALA A 251 5.41 7.05 -2.55
C ALA A 251 4.24 6.66 -3.46
N ILE A 252 4.52 6.36 -4.73
CA ILE A 252 3.52 5.90 -5.70
C ILE A 252 2.82 4.63 -5.20
N LEU A 253 3.59 3.62 -4.78
CA LEU A 253 3.03 2.37 -4.29
C LEU A 253 2.16 2.58 -3.05
N LEU A 254 2.63 3.35 -2.06
CA LEU A 254 1.87 3.65 -0.83
C LEU A 254 0.57 4.43 -1.10
N ALA A 255 0.63 5.46 -1.96
CA ALA A 255 -0.55 6.23 -2.33
C ALA A 255 -1.54 5.41 -3.16
N SER A 256 -1.03 4.51 -4.01
CA SER A 256 -1.87 3.66 -4.87
C SER A 256 -2.44 2.43 -4.16
N ALA A 257 -1.85 2.03 -3.03
CA ALA A 257 -2.32 0.88 -2.25
C ALA A 257 -3.78 1.09 -1.88
N ASP A 258 -4.58 0.06 -2.15
CA ASP A 258 -6.03 0.05 -2.03
C ASP A 258 -6.42 -1.08 -1.08
N ARG A 259 -7.63 -1.04 -0.52
CA ARG A 259 -8.13 -1.99 0.48
C ARG A 259 -7.30 -1.99 1.76
N ASN A 260 -7.87 -1.34 2.76
CA ASN A 260 -7.49 -1.55 4.15
C ASN A 260 -8.02 -2.93 4.57
N ILE A 261 -7.11 -3.82 4.96
CA ILE A 261 -7.41 -5.24 5.25
C ILE A 261 -7.77 -5.39 6.73
N SER A 262 -7.22 -4.55 7.61
CA SER A 262 -7.43 -4.64 9.05
C SER A 262 -7.26 -3.27 9.70
N GLY A 263 -8.17 -2.90 10.60
CA GLY A 263 -8.05 -1.66 11.37
C GLY A 263 -8.67 -0.44 10.69
N SER A 264 -8.03 0.72 10.85
CA SER A 264 -8.48 2.01 10.33
C SER A 264 -7.44 2.56 9.35
N THR A 265 -7.60 3.77 8.79
CA THR A 265 -6.58 4.32 7.88
C THR A 265 -5.19 4.30 8.54
N TRP A 266 -4.11 4.04 7.79
CA TRP A 266 -2.74 3.90 8.33
C TRP A 266 -2.42 4.88 9.47
N TRP A 267 -2.63 6.19 9.27
CA TRP A 267 -2.31 7.20 10.28
C TRP A 267 -3.11 7.07 11.58
N GLN A 268 -4.36 6.63 11.51
CA GLN A 268 -5.18 6.40 12.70
C GLN A 268 -4.67 5.22 13.52
N ASP A 269 -4.11 4.19 12.88
CA ASP A 269 -3.57 3.01 13.55
C ASP A 269 -2.21 3.29 14.19
N VAL A 270 -1.34 4.03 13.48
CA VAL A 270 -0.06 4.55 14.02
C VAL A 270 -0.28 5.41 15.27
N GLN A 271 -1.33 6.25 15.27
CA GLN A 271 -1.63 7.13 16.40
C GLN A 271 -2.11 6.40 17.66
N VAL A 272 -2.68 5.20 17.53
CA VAL A 272 -3.29 4.47 18.64
C VAL A 272 -2.69 3.07 18.73
N PRO A 273 -1.42 2.93 19.18
CA PRO A 273 -0.47 1.84 18.91
C PRO A 273 -1.12 0.48 18.58
N ARG A 274 -1.73 0.41 17.40
CA ARG A 274 -2.41 -0.77 16.87
C ARG A 274 -1.42 -1.45 15.94
N ASP A 275 -1.56 -2.76 15.83
CA ASP A 275 -0.81 -3.54 14.86
C ASP A 275 -1.30 -3.15 13.45
N ALA A 276 -0.60 -2.21 12.81
CA ALA A 276 -0.84 -1.73 11.44
C ALA A 276 -0.42 -2.78 10.40
N SER A 277 -0.89 -4.02 10.60
CA SER A 277 -0.44 -5.25 9.93
C SER A 277 -0.60 -5.23 8.40
N ASP A 278 -1.49 -4.39 7.87
CA ASP A 278 -1.72 -4.19 6.44
C ASP A 278 -0.99 -2.97 5.86
N GLY A 279 -0.36 -2.15 6.70
CA GLY A 279 0.43 -0.98 6.34
C GLY A 279 -0.40 0.07 5.61
N ALA A 280 0.03 0.45 4.40
CA ALA A 280 -0.76 1.32 3.54
C ALA A 280 -1.95 0.61 2.85
N GLY A 281 -2.17 -0.68 3.08
CA GLY A 281 -3.15 -1.51 2.38
C GLY A 281 -2.53 -2.38 1.28
N ALA A 282 -3.39 -3.06 0.53
CA ALA A 282 -3.00 -4.02 -0.50
C ALA A 282 -2.45 -3.35 -1.77
N LEU A 283 -1.49 -4.03 -2.41
CA LEU A 283 -0.91 -3.63 -3.70
C LEU A 283 -1.99 -3.45 -4.78
N ASN A 284 -1.92 -2.34 -5.52
CA ASN A 284 -2.75 -2.06 -6.69
C ASN A 284 -1.89 -1.51 -7.84
N ALA A 285 -1.43 -2.42 -8.71
CA ALA A 285 -0.55 -2.14 -9.83
C ALA A 285 -1.19 -1.21 -10.88
N GLU A 286 -2.49 -1.38 -11.16
CA GLU A 286 -3.25 -0.49 -12.04
C GLU A 286 -3.21 0.96 -11.54
N ALA A 287 -3.58 1.17 -10.27
CA ALA A 287 -3.58 2.50 -9.68
C ALA A 287 -2.19 3.13 -9.68
N ALA A 288 -1.15 2.35 -9.37
CA ALA A 288 0.24 2.79 -9.41
C ALA A 288 0.65 3.27 -10.82
N VAL A 289 0.36 2.49 -11.86
CA VAL A 289 0.65 2.85 -13.26
C VAL A 289 -0.12 4.11 -13.67
N LEU A 290 -1.39 4.24 -13.29
CA LEU A 290 -2.18 5.43 -13.60
C LEU A 290 -1.66 6.68 -12.89
N VAL A 291 -1.16 6.56 -11.65
CA VAL A 291 -0.48 7.68 -10.95
C VAL A 291 0.76 8.11 -11.75
N VAL A 292 1.58 7.16 -12.19
CA VAL A 292 2.86 7.40 -12.89
C VAL A 292 2.68 8.19 -14.19
N GLN A 293 1.58 7.97 -14.90
CA GLN A 293 1.24 8.66 -16.15
C GLN A 293 0.99 10.17 -15.97
N SER A 294 0.89 10.66 -14.72
CA SER A 294 0.62 12.06 -14.41
C SER A 294 1.69 12.59 -13.46
N ARG A 295 2.86 12.98 -13.98
CA ARG A 295 3.84 13.70 -13.16
C ARG A 295 3.37 15.13 -12.89
N ALA A 296 3.48 15.58 -11.65
CA ALA A 296 3.18 16.95 -11.25
C ALA A 296 4.44 17.81 -11.16
N SER A 297 4.25 19.12 -11.22
CA SER A 297 5.25 20.11 -10.87
C SER A 297 4.86 20.81 -9.58
N LYS A 298 5.84 21.31 -8.85
CA LYS A 298 5.66 22.26 -7.75
C LYS A 298 4.86 23.47 -8.24
N ASP A 299 3.83 23.85 -7.50
CA ASP A 299 2.85 24.91 -7.85
C ASP A 299 2.17 24.73 -9.22
N GLY A 300 2.18 23.49 -9.73
CA GLY A 300 1.47 23.12 -10.95
C GLY A 300 -0.06 23.06 -10.77
N PRO A 301 -0.79 22.83 -11.87
CA PRO A 301 -2.25 22.72 -11.84
C PRO A 301 -2.70 21.52 -10.99
N PRO A 302 -3.92 21.58 -10.42
CA PRO A 302 -4.47 20.51 -9.60
C PRO A 302 -4.73 19.24 -10.43
N ARG A 303 -4.49 18.07 -9.81
CA ARG A 303 -4.60 16.77 -10.49
C ARG A 303 -5.33 15.76 -9.61
N LYS A 304 -6.18 14.92 -10.23
CA LYS A 304 -6.85 13.79 -9.57
C LYS A 304 -5.85 12.75 -9.03
N ARG A 305 -4.78 12.54 -9.77
CA ARG A 305 -3.70 11.62 -9.41
C ARG A 305 -2.40 12.19 -9.95
N ALA A 306 -1.35 12.13 -9.17
CA ALA A 306 -0.04 12.53 -9.63
C ALA A 306 1.09 12.06 -8.71
N TRP A 307 2.31 12.27 -9.17
CA TRP A 307 3.52 12.08 -8.39
C TRP A 307 4.57 13.14 -8.71
N ASP A 308 5.52 13.32 -7.80
CA ASP A 308 6.80 13.97 -8.08
C ASP A 308 7.90 13.37 -7.18
N GLY A 309 9.16 13.67 -7.45
CA GLY A 309 10.27 13.22 -6.65
C GLY A 309 11.60 13.81 -7.11
N GLY A 310 12.62 13.62 -6.28
CA GLY A 310 13.97 14.12 -6.55
C GLY A 310 14.68 14.60 -5.28
N LEU A 311 15.76 15.34 -5.47
CA LEU A 311 16.55 15.89 -4.38
C LEU A 311 15.90 17.17 -3.84
N TRP A 312 15.64 17.19 -2.54
CA TRP A 312 15.18 18.38 -1.81
C TRP A 312 16.24 18.83 -0.82
N TRP A 313 16.31 20.13 -0.57
CA TRP A 313 17.25 20.78 0.36
C TRP A 313 16.56 21.91 1.13
N GLY A 314 17.28 22.59 2.04
CA GLY A 314 16.71 23.63 2.90
C GLY A 314 16.00 24.77 2.16
N GLY A 315 16.43 25.07 0.93
CA GLY A 315 15.81 26.09 0.07
C GLY A 315 14.42 25.73 -0.46
N ASN A 316 13.97 24.49 -0.25
CA ASN A 316 12.59 24.09 -0.51
C ASN A 316 11.61 24.55 0.58
N PHE A 317 12.10 25.08 1.71
CA PHE A 317 11.31 25.45 2.87
C PHE A 317 11.42 26.95 3.14
N GLY A 318 10.30 27.58 3.49
CA GLY A 318 10.25 28.96 3.90
C GLY A 318 10.66 29.17 5.37
N PRO A 319 10.61 30.41 5.87
CA PRO A 319 10.99 30.73 7.26
C PRO A 319 10.19 30.00 8.34
N ASN A 320 9.00 29.50 8.00
CA ASN A 320 8.14 28.71 8.88
C ASN A 320 8.39 27.20 8.80
N ALA A 321 9.49 26.78 8.15
CA ALA A 321 9.84 25.39 7.89
C ALA A 321 8.79 24.60 7.09
N VAL A 322 7.84 25.28 6.43
CA VAL A 322 6.89 24.67 5.49
C VAL A 322 7.40 24.86 4.07
N SER A 323 7.13 23.89 3.20
CA SER A 323 7.50 23.96 1.78
C SER A 323 7.09 25.30 1.17
N SER A 324 7.98 25.92 0.40
CA SER A 324 7.71 27.19 -0.30
C SER A 324 6.81 27.04 -1.52
N PHE A 325 6.44 25.80 -1.84
CA PHE A 325 5.53 25.41 -2.92
C PHE A 325 4.42 24.52 -2.39
N ARG A 326 3.40 24.28 -3.23
CA ARG A 326 2.32 23.32 -3.02
C ARG A 326 2.21 22.33 -4.16
N TYR A 327 1.75 21.12 -3.86
CA TYR A 327 1.09 20.28 -4.85
C TYR A 327 -0.42 20.39 -4.67
N ARG A 328 -1.19 20.19 -5.74
CA ARG A 328 -2.63 20.42 -5.72
C ARG A 328 -3.41 19.20 -6.20
N ILE A 329 -4.45 18.85 -5.46
CA ILE A 329 -5.30 17.69 -5.68
C ILE A 329 -6.63 18.19 -6.25
N GLN A 330 -7.06 17.63 -7.38
CA GLN A 330 -8.40 17.88 -7.92
C GLN A 330 -9.31 16.69 -7.61
N VAL A 331 -10.36 16.92 -6.83
CA VAL A 331 -11.43 15.92 -6.68
C VAL A 331 -12.40 16.06 -7.86
N PRO A 332 -12.70 14.96 -8.59
CA PRO A 332 -13.62 15.01 -9.72
C PRO A 332 -15.05 15.39 -9.31
N THR A 333 -15.86 15.73 -10.31
CA THR A 333 -17.31 15.71 -10.17
C THR A 333 -17.78 14.29 -9.92
N ALA A 334 -18.78 14.11 -9.05
CA ALA A 334 -19.34 12.80 -8.72
C ALA A 334 -20.00 12.15 -9.93
N THR A 335 -19.83 10.84 -10.08
CA THR A 335 -20.50 10.05 -11.12
C THR A 335 -21.57 9.12 -10.54
N THR A 336 -21.46 8.78 -9.24
CA THR A 336 -22.37 7.86 -8.55
C THR A 336 -22.74 8.32 -7.14
N THR A 337 -21.95 7.93 -6.11
CA THR A 337 -22.24 8.07 -4.68
C THR A 337 -22.05 9.49 -4.15
N GLY A 338 -21.24 10.30 -4.82
CA GLY A 338 -20.90 11.63 -4.36
C GLY A 338 -19.79 11.70 -3.30
N ARG A 339 -19.05 10.61 -3.05
CA ARG A 339 -17.96 10.60 -2.06
C ARG A 339 -16.66 10.10 -2.67
N PHE A 340 -15.57 10.72 -2.23
CA PHE A 340 -14.24 10.39 -2.68
C PHE A 340 -13.31 10.17 -1.50
N THR A 341 -12.37 9.25 -1.63
CA THR A 341 -11.21 9.16 -0.75
C THR A 341 -10.01 9.81 -1.43
N VAL A 342 -9.32 10.65 -0.70
CA VAL A 342 -8.03 11.24 -1.09
C VAL A 342 -6.95 10.55 -0.27
N LYS A 343 -5.95 9.99 -0.95
CA LYS A 343 -4.78 9.41 -0.31
C LYS A 343 -3.51 10.06 -0.84
N VAL A 344 -2.64 10.48 0.07
CA VAL A 344 -1.35 11.10 -0.25
C VAL A 344 -0.27 10.39 0.55
N ALA A 345 0.82 10.02 -0.13
CA ALA A 345 2.00 9.47 0.51
C ALA A 345 3.23 10.32 0.18
N PHE A 346 4.03 10.58 1.20
CA PHE A 346 5.32 11.26 1.11
C PHE A 346 6.39 10.34 1.69
N THR A 347 7.54 10.20 1.04
CA THR A 347 8.63 9.32 1.50
C THR A 347 10.00 9.96 1.27
N TRP A 348 10.99 9.56 2.07
CA TRP A 348 12.36 10.04 1.94
C TRP A 348 13.40 8.99 2.32
N ASP A 349 14.63 9.16 1.84
CA ASP A 349 15.74 8.27 2.20
C ASP A 349 16.19 8.51 3.66
N SER A 350 16.44 7.42 4.40
CA SER A 350 17.17 7.49 5.69
C SER A 350 18.68 7.56 5.46
N PHE A 351 19.41 8.07 6.44
CA PHE A 351 20.87 8.17 6.36
C PHE A 351 21.61 7.04 7.10
N ILE A 352 22.73 6.59 6.56
CA ILE A 352 23.66 5.65 7.21
C ILE A 352 25.07 6.27 7.24
N PRO A 353 25.66 6.52 8.42
CA PRO A 353 27.02 7.04 8.53
C PRO A 353 28.05 6.00 8.07
N PHE A 354 28.95 6.41 7.17
CA PHE A 354 30.14 5.64 6.82
C PHE A 354 31.29 6.08 7.73
N ASN A 355 31.94 5.14 8.42
CA ASN A 355 33.25 5.40 9.02
C ASN A 355 34.33 5.27 7.93
N ALA A 356 35.16 6.31 7.77
CA ALA A 356 36.12 6.43 6.68
C ALA A 356 37.32 5.43 6.75
N THR A 357 37.43 4.60 7.78
CA THR A 357 38.63 3.75 8.01
C THR A 357 38.35 2.36 8.60
N GLY A 358 37.12 1.83 8.55
CA GLY A 358 36.84 0.49 9.08
C GLY A 358 35.53 -0.11 8.57
N ALA A 359 35.33 -1.41 8.81
CA ALA A 359 34.16 -2.16 8.40
C ALA A 359 32.86 -1.39 8.74
N VAL A 360 31.95 -1.29 7.77
CA VAL A 360 30.63 -0.69 7.95
C VAL A 360 30.01 -1.33 9.19
N VAL A 361 29.71 -0.53 10.21
CA VAL A 361 28.97 -0.97 11.39
C VAL A 361 27.50 -0.67 11.09
N PRO A 362 26.73 -1.60 10.49
CA PRO A 362 25.44 -1.31 9.86
C PRO A 362 24.29 -1.21 10.88
N HIS A 363 24.60 -0.94 12.15
CA HIS A 363 23.65 -1.10 13.26
C HIS A 363 22.73 0.10 13.46
N MET A 364 22.92 1.23 12.75
CA MET A 364 22.13 2.44 12.98
C MET A 364 21.85 3.18 11.66
N SER A 365 20.59 3.50 11.42
CA SER A 365 20.17 4.42 10.36
C SER A 365 19.38 5.56 10.97
N PHE A 366 19.56 6.78 10.46
CA PHE A 366 19.09 8.01 11.09
C PHE A 366 18.12 8.75 10.17
N LEU A 367 17.04 9.26 10.75
CA LEU A 367 16.19 10.28 10.13
C LEU A 367 16.76 11.65 10.44
N TRP A 368 17.77 12.06 9.69
CA TRP A 368 18.32 13.41 9.84
C TRP A 368 17.35 14.48 9.36
N TRP A 369 16.63 14.18 8.28
CA TRP A 369 15.46 14.93 7.88
C TRP A 369 14.24 14.25 8.49
N ASN A 370 13.44 15.04 9.21
CA ASN A 370 12.12 14.64 9.64
C ASN A 370 11.09 15.57 9.00
N PHE A 371 10.08 14.97 8.38
CA PHE A 371 9.08 15.68 7.62
C PHE A 371 7.68 15.27 8.04
N ASP A 372 6.79 16.25 8.12
CA ASP A 372 5.37 16.01 8.24
C ASP A 372 4.66 16.30 6.92
N LEU A 373 3.59 15.56 6.67
CA LEU A 373 2.70 15.76 5.54
C LEU A 373 1.45 16.52 5.99
N LEU A 374 1.16 17.65 5.35
CA LEU A 374 0.02 18.50 5.66
C LEU A 374 -0.87 18.65 4.41
N VAL A 375 -2.19 18.62 4.60
CA VAL A 375 -3.17 18.87 3.54
C VAL A 375 -4.16 19.94 3.97
N PHE A 376 -4.39 20.92 3.10
CA PHE A 376 -5.26 22.07 3.32
C PHE A 376 -6.39 22.12 2.29
N ASP A 377 -7.55 22.63 2.67
CA ASP A 377 -8.62 23.00 1.74
C ASP A 377 -8.36 24.33 1.03
N ASP A 378 -9.27 24.73 0.14
CA ASP A 378 -9.24 25.97 -0.64
C ASP A 378 -9.27 27.25 0.21
N ARG A 379 -9.77 27.17 1.44
CA ARG A 379 -9.78 28.26 2.44
C ARG A 379 -8.48 28.32 3.24
N GLY A 380 -7.55 27.39 3.02
CA GLY A 380 -6.29 27.28 3.76
C GLY A 380 -6.44 26.61 5.14
N VAL A 381 -7.55 25.94 5.41
CA VAL A 381 -7.76 25.17 6.65
C VAL A 381 -7.11 23.81 6.50
N GLN A 382 -6.30 23.39 7.48
CA GLN A 382 -5.70 22.05 7.47
C GLN A 382 -6.79 20.99 7.70
N VAL A 383 -6.99 20.10 6.72
CA VAL A 383 -8.02 19.05 6.75
C VAL A 383 -7.46 17.67 7.09
N ALA A 384 -6.17 17.44 6.82
CA ALA A 384 -5.49 16.22 7.18
C ALA A 384 -4.00 16.48 7.42
N ASN A 385 -3.37 15.66 8.25
CA ASN A 385 -1.93 15.65 8.44
C ASN A 385 -1.46 14.27 8.87
N SER A 386 -0.16 14.02 8.66
CA SER A 386 0.59 12.89 9.17
C SER A 386 1.94 13.42 9.65
N SER A 387 2.35 13.02 10.85
CA SER A 387 3.50 13.57 11.57
C SER A 387 4.17 12.51 12.44
N SER A 388 4.49 11.37 11.83
CA SER A 388 5.16 10.29 12.52
C SER A 388 6.59 10.70 12.90
N PHE A 389 7.09 10.19 14.03
CA PHE A 389 8.43 10.56 14.50
C PHE A 389 9.53 9.66 13.90
N ASP A 390 9.22 8.37 13.72
CA ASP A 390 10.21 7.32 13.46
C ASP A 390 10.19 6.78 12.03
N ASN A 391 9.19 7.14 11.23
CA ASN A 391 9.09 6.68 9.85
C ASN A 391 9.75 7.63 8.87
N ASN A 392 10.32 7.09 7.81
CA ASN A 392 10.79 7.87 6.65
C ASN A 392 9.70 8.03 5.58
N TYR A 393 8.45 8.05 6.01
CA TYR A 393 7.28 8.23 5.19
C TYR A 393 6.11 8.74 6.02
N GLU A 394 5.22 9.45 5.36
CA GLU A 394 3.98 9.97 5.92
C GLU A 394 2.83 9.65 4.95
N ILE A 395 1.68 9.22 5.47
CA ILE A 395 0.50 8.92 4.67
C ILE A 395 -0.71 9.59 5.31
N VAL A 396 -1.45 10.33 4.51
CA VAL A 396 -2.75 10.86 4.90
C VAL A 396 -3.83 10.27 4.00
N GLU A 397 -4.95 9.91 4.62
CA GLU A 397 -6.12 9.42 3.93
C GLU A 397 -7.36 10.06 4.55
N PHE A 398 -8.22 10.65 3.72
CA PHE A 398 -9.43 11.33 4.18
C PHE A 398 -10.54 11.31 3.13
N THR A 399 -11.79 11.39 3.59
CA THR A 399 -12.95 11.53 2.71
C THR A 399 -13.13 12.97 2.28
N SER A 400 -13.43 13.17 1.00
CA SER A 400 -13.64 14.46 0.36
C SER A 400 -15.00 14.53 -0.35
N LEU A 401 -15.48 15.77 -0.50
CA LEU A 401 -16.65 16.10 -1.31
C LEU A 401 -16.26 16.26 -2.80
N PRO A 402 -17.21 16.05 -3.73
CA PRO A 402 -16.97 16.23 -5.14
C PRO A 402 -16.56 17.67 -5.47
N ASN A 403 -15.77 17.82 -6.53
CA ASN A 403 -15.36 19.13 -7.08
C ASN A 403 -14.57 20.02 -6.10
N GLN A 404 -13.93 19.45 -5.09
CA GLN A 404 -13.04 20.14 -4.15
C GLN A 404 -11.59 20.15 -4.65
N GLU A 405 -10.84 21.19 -4.27
CA GLU A 405 -9.39 21.26 -4.44
C GLU A 405 -8.70 21.23 -3.08
N TYR A 406 -7.57 20.53 -2.99
CA TYR A 406 -6.73 20.50 -1.79
C TYR A 406 -5.28 20.82 -2.13
N ALA A 407 -4.58 21.47 -1.19
CA ALA A 407 -3.16 21.76 -1.30
C ALA A 407 -2.35 20.88 -0.34
N ILE A 408 -1.34 20.21 -0.87
CA ILE A 408 -0.36 19.44 -0.09
C ILE A 408 0.83 20.35 0.22
N ALA A 409 1.25 20.38 1.49
CA ALA A 409 2.48 21.01 1.94
C ALA A 409 3.29 20.03 2.79
N ILE A 410 4.62 20.22 2.81
CA ILE A 410 5.53 19.44 3.65
C ILE A 410 6.13 20.35 4.71
N ARG A 411 6.11 19.94 5.97
CA ARG A 411 6.76 20.65 7.08
C ARG A 411 8.04 19.94 7.48
N LEU A 412 9.13 20.66 7.61
CA LEU A 412 10.38 20.20 8.19
C LEU A 412 10.32 20.41 9.71
N THR A 413 10.43 19.33 10.50
CA THR A 413 10.23 19.38 11.96
C THR A 413 11.50 19.35 12.79
N ARG A 414 12.63 18.92 12.22
CA ARG A 414 13.93 18.93 12.88
C ARG A 414 14.88 19.87 12.17
N ASP A 415 15.62 20.65 12.96
CA ASP A 415 16.68 21.52 12.46
C ASP A 415 17.70 20.73 11.63
N VAL A 416 18.06 21.37 10.52
CA VAL A 416 19.03 21.03 9.48
C VAL A 416 20.05 19.96 9.89
N PRO A 417 20.31 18.95 9.03
CA PRO A 417 21.33 17.93 9.27
C PRO A 417 22.68 18.53 9.70
N PRO A 418 23.49 17.81 10.52
CA PRO A 418 24.82 18.26 10.90
C PRO A 418 25.62 18.69 9.66
N ALA A 419 26.39 19.77 9.83
CA ALA A 419 27.05 20.51 8.75
C ALA A 419 27.69 19.56 7.71
N GLY A 420 27.28 19.71 6.44
CA GLY A 420 27.89 19.02 5.31
C GLY A 420 26.96 18.14 4.45
N ARG A 421 25.66 18.00 4.77
CA ARG A 421 24.74 17.22 3.92
C ARG A 421 23.42 17.94 3.64
N PRO A 422 23.33 18.69 2.53
CA PRO A 422 22.22 19.60 2.29
C PRO A 422 20.95 18.96 1.70
N MET A 423 20.93 17.67 1.35
CA MET A 423 19.88 17.09 0.50
C MET A 423 19.30 15.76 1.00
N ALA A 424 18.00 15.53 0.71
CA ALA A 424 17.31 14.25 0.83
C ALA A 424 16.67 13.88 -0.52
N ASN A 425 16.74 12.60 -0.93
CA ASN A 425 15.85 12.13 -2.00
C ASN A 425 14.47 11.93 -1.41
N VAL A 426 13.47 12.46 -2.09
CA VAL A 426 12.08 12.35 -1.67
C VAL A 426 11.20 11.86 -2.82
N GLY A 427 10.04 11.36 -2.45
CA GLY A 427 8.95 11.04 -3.34
C GLY A 427 7.63 11.49 -2.76
N ILE A 428 6.73 11.98 -3.61
CA ILE A 428 5.35 12.27 -3.24
C ILE A 428 4.42 11.70 -4.29
N ALA A 429 3.29 11.15 -3.86
CA ALA A 429 2.24 10.73 -4.77
C ALA A 429 0.87 10.87 -4.12
N TRP A 430 -0.16 11.03 -4.96
CA TRP A 430 -1.54 11.08 -4.51
C TRP A 430 -2.49 10.47 -5.54
N ILE A 431 -3.62 10.00 -5.04
CA ILE A 431 -4.74 9.51 -5.84
C ILE A 431 -6.07 9.86 -5.17
N VAL A 432 -7.07 10.14 -6.01
CA VAL A 432 -8.47 10.29 -5.60
C VAL A 432 -9.30 9.15 -6.17
N THR A 433 -9.99 8.43 -5.29
CA THR A 433 -10.83 7.27 -5.61
C THR A 433 -12.28 7.57 -5.23
N GLU A 434 -13.23 7.24 -6.11
CA GLU A 434 -14.67 7.33 -5.77
C GLU A 434 -15.04 6.08 -4.94
N ILE A 435 -15.76 6.28 -3.83
CA ILE A 435 -16.12 5.23 -2.86
C ILE A 435 -17.62 4.99 -2.75
#